data_AF-A0A653IE06-F1
#
_entry.id   AF-A0A653IE06-F1
#
_cell.length_a   1.000
_cell.length_b   1.000
_cell.length_c   1.000
_cell.angle_alpha   90.00
_cell.angle_beta   90.00
_cell.angle_gamma   90.00
#
_symmetry.space_group_name_H-M   'P 1'
#
loop_
_entity.id
_entity.type
_entity.pdbx_description
1 polymer ?
#
loop_
_entity_poly.entity_id
_entity_poly.type
_entity_poly.pdbx_seq_one_letter_code
_entity_poly.pdbx_strand_id
1 'polypeptide(L)'
;MTDTAAVTLTPAEKKALKAQAHALDPVVLIGDKGLTPNVVKEIDMNLNAHGLIKVRVAGDDREARLEYAQTICDETGAALVQHIGKLLVLFRPKAEDTEKAKAKSRPKPKGPRQTKRQFASKA
;
A
#
# COMPACT_ATOMS: atom_id res chain seq x y z
N MET A 1 -9.09 4.77 22.17
CA MET A 1 -9.40 5.99 21.40
C MET A 1 -8.06 6.46 20.83
N THR A 2 -7.67 6.03 19.64
CA THR A 2 -8.07 6.64 18.35
C THR A 2 -8.14 5.59 17.23
N ASP A 3 -9.35 5.39 16.70
CA ASP A 3 -9.59 4.64 15.46
C ASP A 3 -9.40 5.65 14.31
N THR A 4 -8.15 6.01 14.03
CA THR A 4 -7.84 6.85 12.86
C THR A 4 -8.15 6.02 11.62
N ALA A 5 -8.89 6.59 10.67
CA ALA A 5 -9.40 5.97 9.45
C ALA A 5 -8.29 5.54 8.45
N ALA A 6 -7.30 4.80 8.94
CA ALA A 6 -6.24 4.19 8.16
C ALA A 6 -6.86 3.05 7.35
N VAL A 7 -6.67 3.12 6.04
CA VAL A 7 -7.11 2.08 5.12
C VAL A 7 -6.48 0.76 5.55
N THR A 8 -7.31 -0.17 6.01
CA THR A 8 -6.83 -1.48 6.48
C THR A 8 -6.57 -2.36 5.27
N LEU A 9 -5.30 -2.55 4.94
CA LEU A 9 -4.85 -3.38 3.82
C LEU A 9 -4.49 -4.79 4.30
N THR A 10 -5.09 -5.79 3.67
CA THR A 10 -4.72 -7.20 3.88
C THR A 10 -3.30 -7.48 3.37
N PRO A 11 -2.62 -8.53 3.86
CA PRO A 11 -1.29 -8.89 3.38
C PRO A 11 -1.23 -9.13 1.87
N ALA A 12 -2.31 -9.67 1.28
CA ALA A 12 -2.43 -9.90 -0.16
C ALA A 12 -2.51 -8.58 -0.94
N GLU A 13 -3.31 -7.62 -0.47
CA GLU A 13 -3.43 -6.29 -1.08
C GLU A 13 -2.12 -5.52 -0.94
N LYS A 14 -1.48 -5.53 0.23
CA LYS A 14 -0.15 -4.94 0.40
C LYS A 14 0.84 -5.52 -0.61
N LYS A 15 0.85 -6.84 -0.81
CA LYS A 15 1.75 -7.46 -1.81
C LYS A 15 1.47 -6.98 -3.23
N ALA A 16 0.20 -6.85 -3.63
CA ALA A 16 -0.18 -6.34 -4.93
C ALA A 16 0.24 -4.88 -5.12
N LEU A 17 -0.04 -4.02 -4.13
CA LEU A 17 0.34 -2.61 -4.13
C LEU A 17 1.86 -2.42 -4.14
N LYS A 18 2.63 -3.27 -3.45
CA LYS A 18 4.09 -3.26 -3.50
C LYS A 18 4.61 -3.55 -4.91
N ALA A 19 4.03 -4.55 -5.59
CA ALA A 19 4.42 -4.89 -6.95
C ALA A 19 4.11 -3.74 -7.93
N GLN A 20 2.94 -3.12 -7.80
CA GLN A 20 2.58 -1.93 -8.59
C GLN A 20 3.51 -0.76 -8.30
N ALA A 21 3.76 -0.49 -7.01
CA ALA A 21 4.63 0.59 -6.61
C ALA A 21 6.03 0.40 -7.16
N HIS A 22 6.61 -0.81 -7.17
CA HIS A 22 7.98 -1.02 -7.61
C HIS A 22 8.33 -0.33 -8.95
N ALA A 23 7.42 -0.33 -9.93
CA ALA A 23 7.62 0.29 -11.24
C ALA A 23 7.40 1.82 -11.28
N LEU A 24 6.83 2.43 -10.24
CA LEU A 24 6.56 3.87 -10.19
C LEU A 24 7.81 4.66 -9.84
N ASP A 25 7.93 5.88 -10.35
CA ASP A 25 8.93 6.83 -9.87
C ASP A 25 8.38 7.63 -8.67
N PRO A 26 9.26 8.11 -7.78
CA PRO A 26 8.86 9.02 -6.71
C PRO A 26 8.36 10.35 -7.31
N VAL A 27 7.11 10.68 -7.01
CA VAL A 27 6.46 11.91 -7.52
C VAL A 27 6.61 13.10 -6.56
N VAL A 28 6.84 12.83 -5.27
CA VAL A 28 7.07 13.86 -4.25
C VAL A 28 8.42 13.64 -3.55
N LEU A 29 9.14 14.72 -3.29
CA LEU A 29 10.40 14.74 -2.57
C LEU A 29 10.28 15.58 -1.28
N ILE A 30 10.56 14.96 -0.14
CA ILE A 30 10.75 15.63 1.14
C ILE A 30 12.23 16.00 1.26
N GLY A 31 12.52 17.30 1.18
CA GLY A 31 13.87 17.85 1.32
C GLY A 31 14.34 17.93 2.78
N ASP A 32 15.44 18.65 3.00
CA ASP A 32 16.09 18.76 4.32
C ASP A 32 15.28 19.51 5.38
N LYS A 33 14.31 20.33 4.93
CA LYS A 33 13.35 21.01 5.81
C LYS A 33 12.30 20.05 6.41
N GLY A 34 12.33 18.78 6.04
CA GLY A 34 11.40 17.77 6.54
C GLY A 34 9.98 17.92 5.98
N LEU A 35 9.03 17.32 6.68
CA LEU A 35 7.62 17.36 6.31
C LEU A 35 7.05 18.76 6.58
N THR A 36 6.77 19.50 5.52
CA THR A 36 6.15 20.83 5.61
C THR A 36 4.68 20.77 5.16
N PRO A 37 3.83 21.73 5.56
CA PRO A 37 2.43 21.75 5.16
C PRO A 37 2.22 21.78 3.64
N ASN A 38 3.15 22.40 2.90
CA ASN A 38 3.09 22.42 1.43
C ASN A 38 3.35 21.03 0.84
N VAL A 39 4.30 20.29 1.40
CA VAL A 39 4.60 18.91 1.00
C VAL A 39 3.40 18.00 1.30
N VAL A 40 2.74 18.15 2.45
CA VAL A 40 1.53 17.37 2.75
C VAL A 40 0.41 17.66 1.75
N LYS A 41 0.17 18.94 1.42
CA LYS A 41 -0.81 19.31 0.38
C LYS A 41 -0.48 18.69 -0.97
N GLU A 42 0.79 18.69 -1.37
CA GLU A 42 1.23 18.07 -2.62
C GLU A 42 1.02 16.55 -2.60
N ILE A 43 1.31 15.90 -1.47
CA ILE A 43 1.04 14.48 -1.26
C ILE A 43 -0.45 14.17 -1.38
N ASP A 44 -1.31 14.97 -0.74
CA ASP A 44 -2.77 14.79 -0.82
C ASP A 44 -3.28 14.93 -2.27
N MET A 45 -2.82 15.96 -3.00
CA MET A 45 -3.15 16.13 -4.42
C MET A 45 -2.72 14.93 -5.26
N ASN A 46 -1.50 14.43 -5.06
CA ASN A 46 -0.99 13.26 -5.78
C ASN A 46 -1.71 11.97 -5.40
N LEU A 47 -2.08 11.79 -4.13
CA LEU A 47 -2.90 10.67 -3.68
C LEU A 47 -4.30 10.72 -4.30
N ASN A 48 -4.91 11.90 -4.42
CA ASN A 48 -6.20 12.06 -5.10
C ASN A 48 -6.08 11.76 -6.61
N ALA A 49 -5.00 12.20 -7.26
CA ALA A 49 -4.78 12.02 -8.70
C ALA A 49 -4.37 10.59 -9.08
N HIS A 50 -3.56 9.90 -8.27
CA HIS A 50 -2.95 8.61 -8.62
C HIS A 50 -3.39 7.45 -7.72
N GLY A 51 -3.81 7.71 -6.48
CA GLY A 51 -4.20 6.69 -5.50
C GLY A 51 -3.02 5.95 -4.86
N LEU A 52 -2.02 5.56 -5.65
CA LEU A 52 -0.78 4.92 -5.17
C LEU A 52 0.42 5.78 -5.59
N ILE A 53 1.23 6.21 -4.61
CA ILE A 53 2.38 7.08 -4.88
C ILE A 53 3.63 6.62 -4.13
N LYS A 54 4.79 7.01 -4.68
CA LYS A 54 6.09 6.95 -3.98
C LYS A 54 6.51 8.35 -3.57
N VAL A 55 6.93 8.48 -2.32
CA VAL A 55 7.51 9.70 -1.76
C VAL A 55 8.95 9.42 -1.39
N ARG A 56 9.89 10.27 -1.82
CA ARG A 56 11.30 10.17 -1.45
C ARG A 56 11.60 11.13 -0.31
N VAL A 57 12.36 10.69 0.69
CA VAL A 57 12.83 11.52 1.80
C VAL A 57 14.34 11.66 1.70
N ALA A 58 14.84 12.88 1.60
CA ALA A 58 16.28 13.14 1.45
C ALA A 58 17.06 12.78 2.72
N GLY A 59 16.49 13.04 3.90
CA GLY A 59 17.08 12.81 5.20
C GLY A 59 17.48 11.35 5.47
N ASP A 60 18.57 11.17 6.22
CA ASP A 60 19.14 9.86 6.54
C ASP A 60 18.52 9.20 7.78
N ASP A 61 17.87 10.00 8.63
CA ASP A 61 17.21 9.51 9.83
C ASP A 61 16.03 8.59 9.50
N ARG A 62 16.07 7.39 10.06
CA ARG A 62 15.02 6.39 9.89
C ARG A 62 13.81 6.66 10.76
N GLU A 63 14.00 7.20 11.95
CA GLU A 63 12.93 7.46 12.91
C GLU A 63 12.06 8.60 12.38
N ALA A 64 12.69 9.72 12.00
CA ALA A 64 12.00 10.84 11.36
C ALA A 64 11.20 10.42 10.10
N ARG A 65 11.71 9.47 9.29
CA ARG A 65 10.97 8.96 8.12
C ARG A 65 9.69 8.21 8.51
N LEU A 66 9.73 7.45 9.61
CA LEU A 66 8.55 6.73 10.09
C LEU A 66 7.53 7.70 10.69
N GLU A 67 8.00 8.71 11.42
CA GLU A 67 7.16 9.79 11.93
C GLU A 67 6.47 10.53 10.79
N TYR A 68 7.21 10.95 9.76
CA TYR A 68 6.62 11.59 8.59
C TYR A 68 5.57 10.71 7.92
N ALA A 69 5.84 9.41 7.77
CA ALA A 69 4.87 8.49 7.19
C ALA A 69 3.59 8.41 8.03
N GLN A 70 3.71 8.38 9.36
CA GLN A 70 2.58 8.39 10.29
C GLN A 70 1.80 9.70 10.20
N THR A 71 2.47 10.85 10.30
CA THR A 71 1.83 12.17 10.15
C THR A 71 1.09 12.31 8.83
N ILE A 72 1.70 11.87 7.71
CA ILE A 72 1.04 11.89 6.40
C ILE A 72 -0.20 10.99 6.40
N CYS A 73 -0.13 9.78 6.97
CA CYS A 73 -1.28 8.90 7.05
C CYS A 73 -2.41 9.51 7.90
N ASP A 74 -2.05 10.17 9.00
CA ASP A 74 -3.02 10.83 9.90
C ASP A 74 -3.69 12.03 9.23
N GLU A 75 -2.94 12.84 8.48
CA GLU A 75 -3.47 14.04 7.80
C GLU A 75 -4.27 13.70 6.53
N THR A 76 -3.84 12.70 5.76
CA THR A 76 -4.42 12.40 4.44
C THR A 76 -5.38 11.22 4.44
N GLY A 77 -5.42 10.43 5.52
CA GLY A 77 -6.15 9.16 5.59
C GLY A 77 -5.56 8.07 4.68
N ALA A 78 -4.32 8.23 4.23
CA ALA A 78 -3.62 7.22 3.46
C ALA A 78 -3.13 6.06 4.34
N ALA A 79 -2.79 4.94 3.71
CA ALA A 79 -2.12 3.82 4.35
C ALA A 79 -0.68 3.67 3.87
N LEU A 80 0.22 3.45 4.84
CA LEU A 80 1.60 3.07 4.58
C LEU A 80 1.66 1.61 4.11
N VAL A 81 2.02 1.42 2.84
CA VAL A 81 2.15 0.08 2.21
C VAL A 81 3.53 -0.51 2.49
N GLN A 82 4.57 0.30 2.31
CA GLN A 82 5.95 -0.12 2.46
C GLN A 82 6.87 1.08 2.73
N HIS A 83 7.91 0.83 3.52
CA HIS A 83 9.07 1.71 3.67
C HIS A 83 10.30 0.97 3.11
N ILE A 84 11.03 1.60 2.19
CA ILE A 84 12.23 1.05 1.53
C ILE A 84 13.33 2.11 1.54
N GLY A 85 14.22 2.07 2.53
CA GLY A 85 15.32 3.04 2.65
C GLY A 85 14.80 4.48 2.72
N LYS A 86 15.04 5.26 1.66
CA LYS A 86 14.59 6.65 1.53
C LYS A 86 13.22 6.81 0.85
N LEU A 87 12.56 5.71 0.47
CA LEU A 87 11.28 5.73 -0.22
C LEU A 87 10.14 5.26 0.69
N LEU A 88 9.03 5.98 0.61
CA LEU A 88 7.76 5.66 1.27
C LEU A 88 6.71 5.38 0.19
N VAL A 89 6.02 4.25 0.34
CA VAL A 89 4.92 3.87 -0.55
C VAL A 89 3.60 4.10 0.19
N LEU A 90 2.81 5.03 -0.31
CA LEU A 90 1.55 5.45 0.30
C LEU A 90 0.39 5.14 -0.66
N PHE A 91 -0.71 4.65 -0.08
CA PHE A 91 -1.90 4.28 -0.83
C PHE A 91 -3.16 4.87 -0.23
N ARG A 92 -4.01 5.42 -1.09
CA ARG A 92 -5.37 5.86 -0.76
C ARG A 92 -6.33 5.28 -1.82
N PRO A 93 -7.38 4.54 -1.41
CA PRO A 93 -8.38 4.04 -2.34
C PRO A 93 -9.17 5.21 -2.92
N LYS A 94 -9.30 5.25 -4.24
CA LYS A 94 -10.22 6.17 -4.91
C LYS A 94 -11.65 5.67 -4.79
N ALA A 95 -12.61 6.59 -4.73
CA ALA A 95 -14.04 6.27 -4.64
C ALA A 95 -14.55 5.37 -5.79
N GLU A 96 -13.88 5.38 -6.93
CA GLU A 96 -14.23 4.53 -8.09
C GLU A 96 -13.70 3.08 -7.98
N ASP A 97 -12.68 2.84 -7.16
CA ASP A 97 -12.06 1.50 -7.02
C ASP A 97 -12.70 0.63 -5.93
N THR A 98 -13.51 1.23 -5.05
CA THR A 98 -14.20 0.54 -3.97
C THR A 98 -15.19 -0.53 -4.44
N GLU A 99 -15.73 -0.45 -5.67
CA GLU A 99 -16.56 -1.52 -6.23
C GLU A 99 -15.76 -2.77 -6.63
N LYS A 100 -14.51 -2.61 -7.07
CA LYS A 100 -13.69 -3.72 -7.58
C LYS A 100 -12.99 -4.51 -6.47
N ALA A 101 -12.69 -3.88 -5.33
CA ALA A 101 -12.04 -4.54 -4.20
C ALA A 101 -12.98 -5.53 -3.47
N LYS A 102 -14.27 -5.19 -3.33
CA LYS A 102 -15.27 -6.09 -2.71
C LYS A 102 -15.63 -7.29 -3.59
N ALA A 103 -15.49 -7.20 -4.91
CA ALA A 103 -15.84 -8.29 -5.83
C ALA A 103 -14.79 -9.41 -5.92
N LYS A 104 -13.52 -9.15 -5.57
CA LYS A 104 -12.40 -10.11 -5.72
C LYS A 104 -12.06 -10.90 -4.45
N SER A 105 -12.67 -10.56 -3.32
CA SER A 105 -12.38 -11.18 -2.02
C SER A 105 -13.20 -12.43 -1.69
N ARG A 106 -14.04 -12.94 -2.59
CA ARG A 106 -14.66 -14.28 -2.39
C ARG A 106 -13.61 -15.36 -2.69
N PRO A 107 -13.04 -16.05 -1.70
CA PRO A 107 -12.17 -17.18 -1.99
C PRO A 107 -13.03 -18.25 -2.68
N LYS A 108 -12.70 -18.59 -3.93
CA LYS A 108 -13.23 -19.84 -4.51
C LYS A 108 -12.67 -20.99 -3.65
N PRO A 109 -13.51 -21.82 -3.01
CA PRO A 109 -12.98 -23.01 -2.33
C PRO A 109 -12.30 -23.88 -3.38
N LYS A 110 -11.00 -24.12 -3.21
CA LYS A 110 -10.28 -25.13 -3.99
C LYS A 110 -10.91 -26.47 -3.61
N GLY A 111 -11.67 -27.07 -4.55
CA GLY A 111 -12.27 -28.39 -4.37
C GLY A 111 -11.23 -29.45 -3.98
N PRO A 112 -11.66 -30.56 -3.37
CA PRO A 112 -10.77 -31.56 -2.82
C PRO A 112 -9.82 -32.09 -3.90
N ARG A 113 -8.51 -32.05 -3.60
CA ARG A 113 -7.46 -32.65 -4.42
C ARG A 113 -7.73 -34.15 -4.54
N GLN A 114 -8.30 -34.61 -5.66
CA GLN A 114 -8.31 -36.03 -5.99
C GLN A 114 -6.90 -36.43 -6.43
N THR A 115 -6.14 -37.03 -5.51
CA THR A 115 -4.93 -37.78 -5.88
C THR A 115 -5.34 -39.05 -6.61
N LYS A 116 -5.20 -39.02 -7.93
CA LYS A 116 -5.35 -40.17 -8.80
C LYS A 116 -4.11 -41.07 -8.66
N ARG A 117 -4.20 -42.12 -7.85
CA ARG A 117 -3.35 -43.31 -8.00
C ARG A 117 -4.27 -44.54 -8.03
N GLN A 118 -4.82 -44.78 -9.22
CA GLN A 118 -5.16 -46.13 -9.68
C GLN A 118 -3.86 -46.82 -10.15
N PHE A 119 -3.95 -48.13 -10.43
CA PHE A 119 -2.88 -49.13 -10.66
C PHE A 119 -2.46 -49.85 -9.37
N ALA A 120 -2.75 -51.14 -9.15
CA ALA A 120 -3.29 -52.16 -10.03
C ALA A 120 -3.92 -53.30 -9.21
N SER A 121 -4.98 -53.88 -9.74
CA SER A 121 -5.54 -55.18 -9.40
C SER A 121 -5.15 -56.19 -10.48
N LYS A 122 -4.55 -57.33 -10.10
CA LYS A 122 -4.42 -58.64 -10.77
C LYS A 122 -3.11 -59.28 -10.26
N ALA A 123 -3.00 -60.56 -9.95
CA ALA A 123 -3.91 -61.71 -9.97
C ALA A 123 -3.39 -62.70 -8.91
#